data_AF-A0A5C6YK18-F1
#
_entry.id   AF-A0A5C6YK18-F1
#
_cell.length_a   1.000
_cell.length_b   1.000
_cell.length_c   1.000
_cell.angle_alpha   90.00
_cell.angle_beta   90.00
_cell.angle_gamma   90.00
#
_symmetry.space_group_name_H-M   'P 1'
#
loop_
_entity.id
_entity.type
_entity.pdbx_description
1 polymer ?
#
loop_
_entity_poly.entity_id
_entity_poly.type
_entity_poly.pdbx_seq_one_letter_code
_entity_poly.pdbx_strand_id
1 'polypeptide(L)'
;QRAQAIKETFFPGSNTPSLRLDFKPIEMDTSIQQFILDVDGQIVRYSHGPQIPTSVQWPGPRGSSQVRVQLSPASTSGSSGMVNDGPWALFRLFDRVKIEKTAAPERFKATFEIEGRKAVFEVTASSVRNPFRLPELNEFRCPGGL
;
A
#
# COMPACT_ATOMS: atom_id res chain seq x y z
N GLN A 1 26.78 -1.58 2.58
CA GLN A 1 25.89 -2.65 2.11
C GLN A 1 24.39 -2.36 2.34
N ARG A 2 23.94 -1.82 3.48
CA ARG A 2 22.50 -1.55 3.76
C ARG A 2 21.85 -0.43 2.91
N ALA A 3 22.56 0.68 2.69
CA ALA A 3 22.07 1.79 1.85
C ALA A 3 21.80 1.37 0.39
N GLN A 4 22.44 0.29 -0.07
CA GLN A 4 22.27 -0.23 -1.43
C GLN A 4 20.91 -0.91 -1.62
N ALA A 5 20.38 -1.61 -0.60
CA ALA A 5 19.06 -2.24 -0.66
C ALA A 5 17.92 -1.19 -0.72
N ILE A 6 18.04 -0.10 0.05
CA ILE A 6 17.12 1.04 -0.01
C ILE A 6 17.20 1.70 -1.40
N LYS A 7 18.42 1.86 -1.94
CA LYS A 7 18.65 2.43 -3.26
C LYS A 7 18.04 1.57 -4.38
N GLU A 8 18.24 0.25 -4.35
CA GLU A 8 17.69 -0.67 -5.33
C GLU A 8 16.15 -0.81 -5.25
N THR A 9 15.58 -0.59 -4.06
CA THR A 9 14.13 -0.71 -3.84
C THR A 9 13.37 0.55 -4.25
N PHE A 10 13.91 1.73 -3.93
CA PHE A 10 13.21 3.01 -4.16
C PHE A 10 13.81 3.84 -5.29
N PHE A 11 15.06 3.64 -5.69
CA PHE A 11 15.75 4.52 -6.65
C PHE A 11 16.21 3.73 -7.89
N PRO A 12 15.30 3.16 -8.70
CA PRO A 12 15.65 2.45 -9.92
C PRO A 12 16.14 3.46 -10.99
N GLY A 13 17.40 3.87 -10.90
CA GLY A 13 18.06 4.73 -11.89
C GLY A 13 17.76 6.23 -11.79
N SER A 14 17.06 6.71 -10.75
CA SER A 14 16.81 8.14 -10.51
C SER A 14 17.08 8.55 -9.05
N ASN A 15 17.24 9.84 -8.78
CA ASN A 15 17.36 10.38 -7.42
C ASN A 15 16.00 10.56 -6.72
N THR A 16 14.89 10.18 -7.36
CA THR A 16 13.54 10.29 -6.82
C THR A 16 13.03 8.89 -6.44
N PRO A 17 12.53 8.69 -5.21
CA PRO A 17 11.98 7.41 -4.82
C PRO A 17 10.76 7.08 -5.67
N SER A 18 10.67 5.87 -6.20
CA SER A 18 9.52 5.38 -6.96
C SER A 18 9.28 3.90 -6.70
N LEU A 19 8.02 3.49 -6.61
CA LEU A 19 7.59 2.12 -6.35
C LEU A 19 6.33 1.83 -7.16
N ARG A 20 6.32 0.74 -7.94
CA ARG A 20 5.10 0.22 -8.56
C ARG A 20 4.57 -0.94 -7.74
N LEU A 21 3.25 -0.96 -7.56
CA LEU A 21 2.52 -2.01 -6.87
C LEU A 21 1.36 -2.50 -7.73
N ASP A 22 1.20 -3.82 -7.80
CA ASP A 22 0.05 -4.46 -8.41
C ASP A 22 -0.84 -5.05 -7.32
N PHE A 23 -2.10 -4.60 -7.28
CA PHE A 23 -3.11 -5.03 -6.32
C PHE A 23 -4.07 -6.01 -6.97
N LYS A 24 -3.99 -7.29 -6.60
CA LYS A 24 -4.93 -8.33 -7.03
C LYS A 24 -5.88 -8.65 -5.87
N PRO A 25 -7.20 -8.50 -6.04
CA PRO A 25 -8.15 -8.86 -4.99
C PRO A 25 -8.17 -10.39 -4.81
N ILE A 26 -8.21 -10.84 -3.56
CA ILE A 26 -8.26 -12.26 -3.17
C ILE A 26 -9.59 -12.59 -2.49
N GLU A 27 -10.00 -11.73 -1.57
CA GLU A 27 -11.22 -11.91 -0.78
C GLU A 27 -11.75 -10.54 -0.37
N MET A 28 -13.06 -10.40 -0.27
CA MET A 28 -13.70 -9.23 0.31
C MET A 28 -14.96 -9.70 1.04
N ASP A 29 -15.22 -9.16 2.22
CA ASP A 29 -16.45 -9.48 2.94
C ASP A 29 -17.68 -9.10 2.10
N THR A 30 -18.72 -9.92 2.16
CA THR A 30 -19.99 -9.69 1.44
C THR A 30 -20.72 -8.44 1.92
N SER A 31 -20.42 -7.97 3.14
CA SER A 31 -20.93 -6.70 3.68
C SER A 31 -20.34 -5.46 2.99
N ILE A 32 -19.20 -5.62 2.29
CA ILE A 32 -18.58 -4.57 1.49
C ILE A 32 -19.07 -4.74 0.06
N GLN A 33 -19.81 -3.77 -0.45
CA GLN A 33 -20.22 -3.71 -1.86
C GLN A 33 -19.09 -3.22 -2.76
N GLN A 34 -18.27 -2.29 -2.25
CA GLN A 34 -17.17 -1.73 -3.01
C GLN A 34 -16.02 -1.30 -2.10
N PHE A 35 -14.81 -1.73 -2.46
CA PHE A 35 -13.54 -1.23 -1.93
C PHE A 35 -12.94 -0.22 -2.92
N ILE A 36 -12.42 0.89 -2.39
CA ILE A 36 -11.67 1.90 -3.15
C ILE A 36 -10.38 2.21 -2.38
N LEU A 37 -9.25 2.07 -3.04
CA LEU A 37 -7.97 2.62 -2.62
C LEU A 37 -7.54 3.69 -3.64
N ASP A 38 -7.40 4.92 -3.20
CA ASP A 38 -6.84 6.04 -3.96
C ASP A 38 -5.40 6.26 -3.49
N VAL A 39 -4.44 5.99 -4.37
CA VAL A 39 -3.02 6.26 -4.16
C VAL A 39 -2.67 7.47 -5.02
N ASP A 40 -2.71 8.65 -4.41
CA ASP A 40 -2.30 9.90 -5.03
C ASP A 40 -2.90 10.14 -6.44
N GLY A 41 -4.21 9.89 -6.56
CA GLY A 41 -5.00 10.02 -7.77
C GLY A 41 -5.18 8.73 -8.58
N GLN A 42 -4.49 7.64 -8.21
CA GLN A 42 -4.62 6.34 -8.87
C GLN A 42 -5.57 5.43 -8.08
N ILE A 43 -6.64 4.98 -8.72
CA ILE A 43 -7.72 4.25 -8.06
C ILE A 43 -7.61 2.74 -8.30
N VAL A 44 -7.49 1.98 -7.21
CA VAL A 44 -7.75 0.54 -7.15
C VAL A 44 -9.18 0.35 -6.64
N ARG A 45 -10.04 -0.26 -7.45
CA ARG A 45 -11.46 -0.49 -7.10
C ARG A 45 -11.80 -1.97 -7.22
N TYR A 46 -12.56 -2.48 -6.26
CA TYR A 46 -13.10 -3.84 -6.32
C TYR A 46 -14.53 -3.91 -5.80
N SER A 47 -15.42 -4.61 -6.52
CA SER A 47 -16.85 -4.73 -6.21
C SER A 47 -17.36 -6.16 -6.48
N HIS A 48 -16.67 -7.17 -5.94
CA HIS A 48 -16.97 -8.61 -6.18
C HIS A 48 -16.96 -9.02 -7.66
N GLY A 49 -16.18 -8.30 -8.47
CA GLY A 49 -15.97 -8.61 -9.88
C GLY A 49 -14.84 -9.63 -10.11
N PRO A 50 -14.38 -9.74 -11.37
CA PRO A 50 -13.20 -10.54 -11.70
C PRO A 50 -11.98 -10.13 -10.88
N GLN A 51 -11.14 -11.10 -10.52
CA GLN A 51 -9.94 -10.88 -9.71
C GLN A 51 -8.74 -10.42 -10.55
N ILE A 52 -8.88 -9.27 -11.18
CA ILE A 52 -7.87 -8.69 -12.07
C ILE A 52 -6.94 -7.76 -11.29
N PRO A 53 -5.60 -7.88 -11.44
CA PRO A 53 -4.66 -6.95 -10.82
C PRO A 53 -4.80 -5.52 -11.33
N THR A 54 -4.68 -4.54 -10.43
CA THR A 54 -4.60 -3.11 -10.78
C THR A 54 -3.27 -2.52 -10.33
N SER A 55 -2.55 -1.89 -11.25
CA SER A 55 -1.24 -1.29 -10.99
C SER A 55 -1.35 0.17 -10.54
N VAL A 56 -0.55 0.55 -9.54
CA VAL A 56 -0.35 1.94 -9.11
C VAL A 56 1.14 2.26 -8.98
N GLN A 57 1.48 3.54 -9.11
CA GLN A 57 2.83 4.05 -8.96
C GLN A 57 2.85 5.05 -7.79
N TRP A 58 3.85 4.93 -6.92
CA TRP A 58 4.09 5.91 -5.87
C TRP A 58 5.49 6.53 -6.05
N PRO A 59 5.66 7.85 -5.86
CA PRO A 59 4.61 8.88 -5.80
C PRO A 59 3.73 8.89 -7.05
N GLY A 60 2.46 9.27 -6.89
CA GLY A 60 1.48 9.26 -7.97
C GLY A 60 1.51 10.55 -8.80
N PRO A 61 0.74 10.61 -9.89
CA PRO A 61 0.76 11.73 -10.82
C PRO A 61 0.09 13.00 -10.24
N ARG A 62 -0.76 12.87 -9.21
CA ARG A 62 -1.52 14.00 -8.66
C ARG A 62 -0.68 14.88 -7.73
N GLY A 63 0.42 14.36 -7.18
CA GLY A 63 1.29 15.09 -6.25
C GLY A 63 0.61 15.54 -4.95
N SER A 64 -0.61 15.07 -4.69
CA SER A 64 -1.38 15.37 -3.48
C SER A 64 -0.77 14.73 -2.24
N SER A 65 0.11 13.73 -2.43
CA SER A 65 0.75 13.00 -1.33
C SER A 65 -0.27 12.46 -0.33
N GLN A 66 -1.45 12.05 -0.82
CA GLN A 66 -2.52 11.49 -0.01
C GLN A 66 -2.83 10.08 -0.49
N VAL A 67 -3.05 9.18 0.47
CA VAL A 67 -3.54 7.83 0.22
C VAL A 67 -4.79 7.59 1.04
N ARG A 68 -5.85 7.12 0.39
CA ARG A 68 -7.15 6.91 1.02
C ARG A 68 -7.72 5.53 0.72
N VAL A 69 -8.26 4.87 1.72
CA VAL A 69 -9.09 3.67 1.58
C VAL A 69 -10.53 4.03 1.93
N GLN A 70 -11.50 3.52 1.17
CA GLN A 70 -12.93 3.68 1.42
C GLN A 70 -13.67 2.37 1.13
N LEU A 71 -14.63 2.04 1.99
CA LEU A 71 -15.56 0.93 1.86
C LEU A 71 -16.97 1.49 1.65
N SER A 72 -17.71 0.87 0.74
CA SER A 72 -19.13 1.11 0.51
C SER A 72 -19.92 -0.16 0.83
N PRO A 73 -21.12 -0.07 1.46
CA PRO A 73 -21.71 1.15 2.01
C PRO A 73 -20.90 1.67 3.20
N ALA A 74 -21.11 2.95 3.50
CA ALA A 74 -20.53 3.52 4.70
C ALA A 74 -21.07 2.76 5.93
N SER A 75 -20.23 2.56 6.93
CA SER A 75 -20.67 2.04 8.22
C SER A 75 -21.55 3.05 8.94
N THR A 76 -22.27 2.55 9.94
CA THR A 76 -23.16 3.34 10.80
C THR A 76 -22.43 4.39 11.63
N SER A 77 -21.11 4.28 11.83
CA SER A 77 -20.29 5.28 12.51
C SER A 77 -19.83 6.42 11.60
N GLY A 78 -20.04 6.30 10.29
CA GLY A 78 -19.50 7.21 9.26
C GLY A 78 -18.02 6.97 8.95
N SER A 79 -17.30 6.17 9.74
CA SER A 79 -15.88 5.84 9.52
C SER A 79 -15.75 4.62 8.60
N SER A 80 -15.76 4.86 7.29
CA SER A 80 -15.72 3.78 6.30
C SER A 80 -14.40 3.70 5.57
N GLY A 81 -13.34 4.29 6.13
CA GLY A 81 -12.11 4.50 5.41
C GLY A 81 -10.93 4.86 6.28
N MET A 82 -9.76 4.92 5.64
CA MET A 82 -8.52 5.42 6.21
C MET A 82 -8.00 6.53 5.30
N VAL A 83 -7.43 7.59 5.88
CA VAL A 83 -6.71 8.63 5.13
C VAL A 83 -5.32 8.77 5.73
N ASN A 84 -4.31 8.85 4.87
CA ASN A 84 -2.94 9.15 5.24
C ASN A 84 -2.41 10.24 4.32
N ASP A 85 -1.72 11.21 4.89
CA ASP A 85 -1.16 12.36 4.17
C ASP A 85 0.37 12.41 4.26
N GLY A 86 0.96 13.16 3.35
CA GLY A 86 2.39 13.41 3.25
C GLY A 86 3.11 12.46 2.29
N PRO A 87 4.38 12.76 1.94
CA PRO A 87 5.09 12.03 0.89
C PRO A 87 5.08 10.51 1.08
N TRP A 88 5.15 10.05 2.34
CA TRP A 88 5.18 8.64 2.74
C TRP A 88 3.80 8.07 3.14
N ALA A 89 2.70 8.68 2.69
CA ALA A 89 1.33 8.26 3.04
C ALA A 89 1.05 6.78 2.72
N LEU A 90 1.60 6.26 1.62
CA LEU A 90 1.43 4.85 1.24
C LEU A 90 2.04 3.90 2.29
N PHE A 91 3.20 4.23 2.84
CA PHE A 91 3.88 3.41 3.85
C PHE A 91 3.12 3.43 5.16
N ARG A 92 2.66 4.62 5.57
CA ARG A 92 1.81 4.78 6.76
C ARG A 92 0.51 3.99 6.65
N LEU A 93 -0.06 3.88 5.45
CA LEU A 93 -1.20 2.99 5.21
C LEU A 93 -0.80 1.53 5.45
N PHE A 94 0.30 1.08 4.85
CA PHE A 94 0.77 -0.31 5.00
C PHE A 94 1.23 -0.67 6.42
N ASP A 95 1.58 0.31 7.25
CA ASP A 95 1.86 0.11 8.68
C ASP A 95 0.60 -0.19 9.49
N ARG A 96 -0.58 0.26 9.02
CA ARG A 96 -1.89 0.07 9.69
C ARG A 96 -2.62 -1.20 9.25
N VAL A 97 -2.21 -1.80 8.13
CA VAL A 97 -2.84 -3.02 7.60
C VAL A 97 -2.03 -4.26 7.95
N LYS A 98 -2.70 -5.39 8.05
CA LYS A 98 -2.02 -6.65 8.31
C LYS A 98 -1.32 -7.12 7.03
N ILE A 99 -0.01 -7.34 7.12
CA ILE A 99 0.83 -7.84 6.03
C ILE A 99 1.28 -9.26 6.34
N GLU A 100 0.99 -10.19 5.44
CA GLU A 100 1.45 -11.57 5.50
C GLU A 100 2.38 -11.86 4.32
N LYS A 101 3.54 -12.44 4.60
CA LYS A 101 4.54 -12.77 3.55
C LYS A 101 4.06 -13.97 2.73
N THR A 102 4.44 -14.00 1.46
CA THR A 102 4.29 -15.19 0.61
C THR A 102 5.65 -15.87 0.39
N ALA A 103 5.66 -16.97 -0.37
CA ALA A 103 6.90 -17.62 -0.78
C ALA A 103 7.76 -16.74 -1.71
N ALA A 104 7.14 -15.83 -2.45
CA ALA A 104 7.83 -14.89 -3.32
C ALA A 104 8.16 -13.59 -2.55
N PRO A 105 9.42 -13.11 -2.55
CA PRO A 105 9.89 -12.00 -1.72
C PRO A 105 9.28 -10.63 -2.06
N GLU A 106 8.86 -10.44 -3.32
CA GLU A 106 8.21 -9.24 -3.84
C GLU A 106 6.69 -9.23 -3.62
N ARG A 107 6.12 -10.36 -3.17
CA ARG A 107 4.67 -10.56 -3.05
C ARG A 107 4.24 -10.79 -1.62
N PHE A 108 3.15 -10.15 -1.22
CA PHE A 108 2.59 -10.23 0.12
C PHE A 108 1.06 -10.10 0.08
N LYS A 109 0.39 -10.60 1.13
CA LYS A 109 -1.05 -10.35 1.32
C LYS A 109 -1.22 -9.15 2.23
N ALA A 110 -2.03 -8.20 1.81
CA ALA A 110 -2.45 -7.05 2.59
C ALA A 110 -3.93 -7.19 2.95
N THR A 111 -4.23 -7.23 4.25
CA THR A 111 -5.60 -7.27 4.76
C THR A 111 -5.97 -5.89 5.29
N PHE A 112 -6.89 -5.25 4.60
CA PHE A 112 -7.51 -3.99 5.00
C PHE A 112 -8.72 -4.32 5.87
N GLU A 113 -8.62 -4.04 7.17
CA GLU A 113 -9.69 -4.23 8.12
C GLU A 113 -10.18 -2.87 8.62
N ILE A 114 -11.46 -2.56 8.40
CA ILE A 114 -12.09 -1.31 8.85
C ILE A 114 -13.40 -1.70 9.54
N GLU A 115 -13.45 -1.50 10.86
CA GLU A 115 -14.61 -1.82 11.70
C GLU A 115 -15.08 -3.28 11.56
N GLY A 116 -14.12 -4.21 11.58
CA GLY A 116 -14.39 -5.65 11.49
C GLY A 116 -14.76 -6.15 10.10
N ARG A 117 -14.80 -5.28 9.09
CA ARG A 117 -14.98 -5.65 7.68
C ARG A 117 -13.62 -5.73 6.99
N LYS A 118 -13.34 -6.85 6.34
CA LYS A 118 -12.05 -7.13 5.69
C LYS A 118 -12.13 -7.14 4.16
N ALA A 119 -11.08 -6.61 3.55
CA ALA A 119 -10.74 -6.82 2.14
C ALA A 119 -9.28 -7.25 2.04
N VAL A 120 -9.02 -8.34 1.33
CA VAL A 120 -7.69 -8.96 1.20
C VAL A 120 -7.21 -8.84 -0.23
N PHE A 121 -6.02 -8.29 -0.39
CA PHE A 121 -5.34 -8.16 -1.66
C PHE A 121 -4.00 -8.89 -1.61
N GLU A 122 -3.67 -9.60 -2.69
CA GLU A 122 -2.29 -9.96 -3.00
C GLU A 122 -1.64 -8.75 -3.68
N VAL A 123 -0.57 -8.25 -3.08
CA VAL A 123 0.18 -7.11 -3.58
C VAL A 123 1.54 -7.60 -4.06
N THR A 124 1.88 -7.24 -5.30
CA THR A 124 3.19 -7.52 -5.89
C THR A 124 3.93 -6.20 -6.10
N ALA A 125 5.13 -6.07 -5.54
CA ALA A 125 5.98 -4.90 -5.73
C ALA A 125 6.91 -5.10 -6.95
N SER A 126 7.19 -4.03 -7.68
CA SER A 126 8.20 -4.06 -8.76
C SER A 126 9.64 -4.10 -8.26
N SER A 127 9.85 -4.05 -6.95
CA SER A 127 11.16 -4.16 -6.31
C SER A 127 11.51 -5.63 -6.04
N VAL A 128 12.81 -5.90 -5.84
CA VAL A 128 13.33 -7.24 -5.57
C VAL A 128 12.81 -7.82 -4.23
N ARG A 129 12.34 -6.96 -3.32
CA ARG A 129 11.80 -7.34 -2.00
C ARG A 129 10.62 -6.45 -1.61
N ASN A 130 9.80 -6.92 -0.68
CA ASN A 130 8.71 -6.15 -0.08
C ASN A 130 9.24 -4.86 0.61
N PRO A 131 8.87 -3.66 0.12
CA PRO A 131 9.35 -2.39 0.64
C PRO A 131 8.75 -2.00 2.00
N PHE A 132 7.65 -2.62 2.43
CA PHE A 132 6.90 -2.29 3.66
C PHE A 132 7.32 -3.10 4.88
N ARG A 133 8.22 -4.06 4.69
CA ARG A 133 8.81 -4.89 5.75
C ARG A 133 10.32 -4.96 5.60
N LEU A 134 10.94 -3.88 5.12
CA LEU A 134 12.40 -3.71 5.17
C LEU A 134 12.83 -3.54 6.63
N PRO A 135 13.59 -4.48 7.22
CA PRO A 135 14.17 -4.29 8.56
C PRO A 135 14.96 -2.98 8.67
N GLU A 136 15.53 -2.52 7.56
CA GLU A 136 16.40 -1.35 7.47
C GLU A 136 15.66 0.00 7.60
N LEU A 137 14.34 0.05 7.44
CA LEU A 137 13.54 1.27 7.63
C LEU A 137 13.25 1.56 9.12
N ASN A 138 13.19 0.53 9.97
CA ASN A 138 12.87 0.70 11.40
C ASN A 138 14.05 1.18 12.27
N GLU A 139 15.28 1.18 11.73
CA GLU A 139 16.48 1.59 12.47
C GLU A 139 17.13 2.88 11.93
N PHE A 140 16.44 3.60 11.03
CA PHE A 140 16.92 4.91 10.59
C PHE A 140 16.70 5.95 11.71
N ARG A 141 17.57 5.90 12.74
CA ARG A 141 17.85 7.08 13.55
C ARG A 141 18.55 8.06 12.65
N CYS A 142 17.98 9.25 12.47
CA CYS A 142 18.73 10.41 11.98
C CYS A 142 20.09 10.42 12.70
N PRO A 143 21.23 10.46 12.00
CA PRO A 143 22.47 10.82 12.65
C PRO A 143 22.24 12.23 13.19
N GLY A 144 22.11 12.35 14.52
CA GLY A 144 22.12 13.63 15.17
C GLY A 144 23.48 14.28 14.90
N GLY A 145 23.45 15.47 14.31
CA GLY A 145 24.60 16.35 14.17
C GLY A 145 25.21 16.35 12.78
N LEU A 146 25.03 17.46 12.07
CA LEU A 146 26.07 18.48 11.93
C LEU A 146 25.40 19.86 11.92
#